data_AF-X1NFJ1-F1
#
_entry.id   AF-X1NFJ1-F1
#
_cell.length_a   1.000
_cell.length_b   1.000
_cell.length_c   1.000
_cell.angle_alpha   90.00
_cell.angle_beta   90.00
_cell.angle_gamma   90.00
#
_symmetry.space_group_name_H-M   'P 1'
#
loop_
_entity.id
_entity.type
_entity.pdbx_description
1 polymer ?
#
loop_
_entity_poly.entity_id
_entity_poly.type
_entity_poly.pdbx_seq_one_letter_code
_entity_poly.pdbx_strand_id
1 'polypeptide(L)' 'MEQGARSVRVFATHPVLSGPAYESIENSQITEVVVTDSIPLKQESNKIHVLTIAEVFADVINKV' A
#
# COMPACT_ATOMS: atom_id res chain seq x y z
N MET A 1 -6.67 -3.80 17.65
CA MET A 1 -6.18 -2.88 18.72
C MET A 1 -6.27 -3.46 20.12
N GLU A 2 -6.90 -4.62 20.31
CA GLU A 2 -7.15 -5.24 21.61
C GLU A 2 -5.89 -5.57 22.44
N GLN A 3 -4.75 -5.82 21.79
CA GLN A 3 -3.48 -6.10 22.45
C GLN A 3 -2.64 -4.84 22.76
N GLY A 4 -3.28 -3.67 22.86
CA GLY A 4 -2.63 -2.42 23.31
C GLY A 4 -1.89 -1.62 22.23
N ALA A 5 -2.00 -2.00 20.96
CA ALA A 5 -1.42 -1.23 19.86
C ALA A 5 -2.15 0.12 19.71
N ARG A 6 -1.39 1.23 19.74
CA ARG A 6 -1.92 2.59 19.59
C ARG A 6 -2.38 2.90 18.16
N SER A 7 -1.70 2.33 17.18
CA SER A 7 -2.02 2.45 15.75
C SER A 7 -1.40 1.30 14.98
N VAL A 8 -1.95 0.97 13.81
CA VAL A 8 -1.41 -0.06 12.92
C VAL A 8 -1.29 0.52 11.52
N ARG A 9 -0.11 0.35 10.91
CA ARG A 9 0.14 0.75 9.51
C ARG A 9 0.71 -0.44 8.76
N VAL A 10 0.37 -0.55 7.49
CA VAL A 10 0.77 -1.66 6.62
C VAL A 10 1.62 -1.11 5.50
N PHE A 11 2.70 -1.82 5.18
CA PHE A 11 3.58 -1.52 4.06
C PHE A 11 3.67 -2.76 3.16
N ALA A 12 3.49 -2.58 1.86
CA ALA A 12 3.63 -3.66 0.88
C ALA A 12 4.14 -3.13 -0.45
N THR A 13 4.96 -3.90 -1.16
CA THR A 13 5.44 -3.47 -2.47
C THR A 13 4.31 -3.46 -3.49
N HIS A 14 3.56 -4.56 -3.61
CA HIS A 14 2.62 -4.77 -4.72
C HIS A 14 1.15 -4.69 -4.26
N PRO A 15 0.37 -3.69 -4.71
CA PRO A 15 -1.03 -3.57 -4.34
C PRO A 15 -1.94 -4.45 -5.22
N VAL A 16 -1.80 -5.78 -5.12
CA VAL A 16 -2.66 -6.72 -5.88
C VAL A 16 -4.14 -6.55 -5.49
N LEU A 17 -4.41 -6.35 -4.20
CA LEU A 17 -5.72 -5.97 -3.62
C LEU A 17 -6.92 -6.68 -4.28
N SER A 18 -6.87 -8.01 -4.35
CA SER A 18 -7.88 -8.83 -5.02
C SER A 18 -9.14 -9.03 -4.17
N GLY A 19 -10.27 -9.29 -4.83
CA GLY A 19 -11.53 -9.61 -4.16
C GLY A 19 -12.00 -8.45 -3.26
N PRO A 20 -12.42 -8.71 -2.01
CA PRO A 20 -12.95 -7.68 -1.11
C PRO A 20 -11.84 -6.87 -0.40
N ALA A 21 -10.61 -6.85 -0.90
CA ALA A 21 -9.47 -6.24 -0.20
C ALA A 21 -9.69 -4.75 0.16
N TYR A 22 -10.25 -3.95 -0.76
CA TYR A 22 -10.54 -2.54 -0.51
C TYR A 22 -11.56 -2.36 0.63
N GLU A 23 -12.64 -3.14 0.61
CA GLU A 23 -13.66 -3.13 1.66
C GLU A 23 -13.07 -3.57 3.01
N SER A 24 -12.25 -4.62 3.03
CA SER A 24 -11.56 -5.10 4.23
C SER A 24 -10.64 -4.03 4.82
N ILE A 25 -9.89 -3.31 3.98
CA ILE A 25 -9.01 -2.22 4.43
C ILE A 25 -9.85 -1.07 5.01
N GLU A 26 -10.91 -0.66 4.32
CA GLU A 26 -11.75 0.45 4.74
C GLU A 26 -12.44 0.15 6.08
N ASN A 27 -12.95 -1.06 6.25
CA ASN A 27 -13.61 -1.51 7.49
C ASN A 27 -12.64 -1.93 8.60
N SER A 28 -11.33 -1.98 8.33
CA SER A 28 -10.34 -2.37 9.33
C SER A 28 -9.97 -1.24 10.29
N GLN A 29 -9.34 -1.63 11.41
CA GLN A 29 -8.69 -0.70 12.35
C GLN A 29 -7.31 -0.22 11.84
N ILE A 30 -6.92 -0.51 10.59
CA ILE A 30 -5.67 -0.04 10.01
C ILE A 30 -5.77 1.48 9.82
N THR A 31 -4.76 2.18 10.32
CA THR A 31 -4.63 3.63 10.20
C THR A 31 -4.22 4.02 8.79
N GLU A 32 -3.29 3.27 8.19
CA GLU A 32 -2.68 3.61 6.90
C GLU A 32 -2.14 2.35 6.22
N VAL A 33 -2.28 2.28 4.90
CA VAL A 33 -1.68 1.28 4.04
C VAL A 33 -0.83 2.01 3.01
N VAL A 34 0.48 1.82 3.06
CA VAL A 34 1.43 2.40 2.11
C VAL A 34 1.88 1.33 1.13
N VAL A 35 1.69 1.59 -0.15
CA VAL A 35 2.05 0.69 -1.24
C VAL A 35 2.88 1.40 -2.30
N THR A 36 3.47 0.66 -3.24
CA THR A 36 4.10 1.29 -4.41
C THR A 36 3.17 1.31 -5.62
N ASP A 37 3.47 2.17 -6.59
CA ASP A 37 2.83 2.23 -7.91
C ASP A 37 3.25 1.08 -8.86
N SER A 38 3.90 0.02 -8.35
CA SER A 38 4.27 -1.16 -9.15
C SER A 38 3.07 -1.88 -9.78
N ILE A 39 1.87 -1.70 -9.23
CA ILE A 39 0.59 -2.08 -9.84
C ILE A 39 -0.37 -0.89 -9.69
N PRO A 40 -1.03 -0.43 -10.76
CA PRO A 40 -2.01 0.64 -10.66
C PRO A 40 -3.20 0.24 -9.76
N LEU A 41 -3.63 1.16 -8.90
CA LEU A 41 -4.82 0.95 -8.08
C LEU A 41 -6.08 0.91 -8.95
N LYS A 42 -7.03 0.09 -8.53
CA LYS A 42 -8.35 -0.02 -9.19
C LYS A 42 -9.36 0.99 -8.64
N GLN A 43 -9.14 1.43 -7.40
CA GLN A 43 -10.01 2.32 -6.66
C GLN A 43 -9.16 3.20 -5.73
N GLU A 44 -9.56 4.46 -5.55
CA GLU A 44 -8.99 5.33 -4.53
C GLU A 44 -9.53 4.98 -3.14
N SER A 45 -8.69 5.11 -2.12
CA SER A 45 -9.08 5.02 -0.71
C SER A 45 -8.24 6.00 0.10
N ASN A 46 -8.87 6.68 1.05
CA ASN A 46 -8.19 7.62 1.93
C ASN A 46 -7.18 6.94 2.87
N LYS A 47 -7.29 5.63 3.05
CA LYS A 47 -6.34 4.84 3.86
C LYS A 47 -5.15 4.33 3.05
N ILE A 48 -5.20 4.38 1.72
CA ILE A 48 -4.15 3.82 0.85
C ILE A 48 -3.32 4.95 0.26
N HIS A 49 -2.03 5.00 0.61
CA HIS A 49 -1.06 5.91 0.02
C HIS A 49 -0.11 5.17 -0.91
N VAL A 50 0.09 5.72 -2.10
CA VAL A 50 0.94 5.14 -3.14
C VAL A 50 2.23 5.94 -3.24
N LEU A 51 3.37 5.25 -3.10
CA LEU A 51 4.69 5.80 -3.34
C LEU A 51 5.18 5.37 -4.73
N THR A 52 5.90 6.25 -5.43
CA THR A 52 6.48 5.86 -6.71
C THR A 52 7.73 4.99 -6.52
N ILE A 53 7.82 3.89 -7.26
CA ILE A 53 9.02 3.05 -7.35
C ILE A 53 9.90 3.44 -8.55
N ALA A 54 9.47 4.41 -9.37
CA ALA A 54 10.12 4.77 -10.62
C ALA A 54 11.60 5.15 -10.44
N GLU A 55 11.95 5.88 -9.38
CA GLU A 55 13.34 6.27 -9.11
C GLU A 55 14.25 5.06 -8.88
N VAL A 56 13.76 4.05 -8.15
CA VAL A 56 14.50 2.82 -7.87
C VAL A 56 14.70 2.02 -9.15
N PHE A 57 13.68 1.92 -10.00
CA PHE A 57 13.81 1.27 -11.30
C PHE A 57 14.78 2.01 -12.23
N ALA A 58 14.72 3.34 -12.27
CA ALA A 58 15.62 4.15 -13.08
C ALA A 58 17.09 4.00 -12.64
N ASP A 59 17.37 4.02 -11.34
CA ASP A 59 18.72 3.81 -10.79
C ASP A 59 19.28 2.43 -11.17
N VAL A 60 18.46 1.37 -11.08
CA VAL A 60 18.88 0.02 -11.46
C VAL A 60 19.13 -0.09 -12.96
N ILE A 61 18.27 0.48 -13.80
CA ILE A 61 18.45 0.50 -15.27
C ILE A 61 19.74 1.23 -15.67
N ASN A 62 20.13 2.30 -14.98
CA ASN A 62 21.36 3.03 -15.27
C ASN A 62 22.65 2.28 -14.87
N LYS A 63 22.55 1.25 -14.02
CA LYS A 63 23.68 0.47 -13.52
C LYS A 63 23.94 -0.80 -14.32
N VAL A 64 23.08 -1.13 -15.29
CA VAL A 64 23.23 -2.26 -16.22
C VAL A 64 23.66 -1.77 -17.60
#